data_AF-C6XWT1-F1
#
_entry.id   AF-C6XWT1-F1
#
_cell.length_a   1.000
_cell.length_b   1.000
_cell.length_c   1.000
_cell.angle_alpha   90.00
_cell.angle_beta   90.00
_cell.angle_gamma   90.00
#
_symmetry.space_group_name_H-M   'P 1'
#
loop_
_entity.id
_entity.type
_entity.pdbx_description
1 polymer ?
#
loop_
_entity_poly.entity_id
_entity_poly.type
_entity_poly.pdbx_seq_one_letter_code
_entity_poly.pdbx_strand_id
1 'polypeptide(L)'
;MDTLQPETITQAILNGVDYLHQHQFPNGEFCLYLGHEDHLKDTIPYSNVFSTSLICFSLLNLSHLPKVKDILELSATFLQFQSMRAGTWNNFTTWAPLFKVCPADVDNTACASKVLQALKRDYPHNKEILRCNRNKSGLFYTWYTLRPNTIWNKDYWLLILREFKNPIQSFFFWSKFECNRNDIDAAVNANVLFYLGLNESTQPVINYMLDIIEQNKEANCDLWYRNPFTIYYFFSRNYKNGISALEPAKQPMIDRILATVQENGSMGNNVLNTALGIITLINLNYSANVLKKAVNYLLDNQQSYGSWARWAVYYGGPKKLSCFGSEELTTGFCLEALASYALLSNENI
;
A
#
# COMPACT_ATOMS: atom_id res chain seq x y z
N MET A 1 31.70 19.30 1.75
CA MET A 1 30.47 18.81 2.41
C MET A 1 29.33 19.45 1.69
N ASP A 2 28.85 18.83 0.62
CA ASP A 2 27.80 19.42 -0.20
C ASP A 2 26.49 19.30 0.55
N THR A 3 25.94 20.45 0.95
CA THR A 3 24.56 20.57 1.38
C THR A 3 23.68 20.20 0.20
N LEU A 4 22.76 19.24 0.39
CA LEU A 4 21.64 19.07 -0.53
C LEU A 4 20.97 20.43 -0.61
N GLN A 5 20.87 20.99 -1.82
CA GLN A 5 20.21 22.28 -1.98
C GLN A 5 18.71 22.01 -1.88
N PRO A 6 17.97 22.65 -0.95
CA PRO A 6 16.52 22.46 -0.79
C PRO A 6 15.76 22.66 -2.11
N GLU A 7 16.25 23.57 -2.96
CA GLU A 7 15.73 23.80 -4.32
C GLU A 7 15.70 22.54 -5.19
N THR A 8 16.66 21.61 -5.02
CA THR A 8 16.72 20.36 -5.79
C THR A 8 15.63 19.38 -5.36
N ILE A 9 15.35 19.26 -4.05
CA ILE A 9 14.28 18.38 -3.54
C ILE A 9 12.91 18.92 -3.98
N THR A 10 12.67 20.22 -3.80
CA THR A 10 11.41 20.85 -4.23
C THR A 10 11.19 20.69 -5.72
N GLN A 11 12.22 20.91 -6.55
CA GLN A 11 12.08 20.71 -7.99
C GLN A 11 11.77 19.25 -8.36
N ALA A 12 12.43 18.28 -7.71
CA ALA A 12 12.15 16.86 -7.95
C ALA A 12 10.71 16.49 -7.55
N ILE A 13 10.21 17.02 -6.43
CA ILE A 13 8.81 16.84 -6.02
C ILE A 13 7.86 17.42 -7.06
N LEU A 14 8.08 18.66 -7.51
CA LEU A 14 7.24 19.30 -8.53
C LEU A 14 7.24 18.52 -9.85
N ASN A 15 8.40 18.04 -10.29
CA ASN A 15 8.51 17.21 -11.50
C ASN A 15 7.72 15.90 -11.38
N GLY A 16 7.81 15.22 -10.22
CA GLY A 16 7.07 13.97 -10.00
C GLY A 16 5.57 14.19 -9.85
N VAL A 17 5.14 15.30 -9.24
CA VAL A 17 3.73 15.70 -9.19
C VAL A 17 3.20 15.99 -10.59
N ASP A 18 3.97 16.71 -11.41
CA ASP A 18 3.63 17.01 -12.80
C ASP A 18 3.48 15.73 -13.63
N TYR A 19 4.39 14.78 -13.44
CA TYR A 19 4.30 13.46 -14.04
C TYR A 19 2.98 12.77 -13.68
N LEU A 20 2.68 12.61 -12.38
CA LEU A 20 1.46 11.94 -11.93
C LEU A 20 0.20 12.66 -12.42
N HIS A 21 0.17 13.99 -12.38
CA HIS A 21 -0.98 14.75 -12.85
C HIS A 21 -1.25 14.53 -14.35
N GLN A 22 -0.20 14.41 -15.16
CA GLN A 22 -0.32 14.15 -16.61
C GLN A 22 -0.68 12.69 -16.95
N HIS A 23 -0.38 11.75 -16.05
CA HIS A 23 -0.55 10.30 -16.27
C HIS A 23 -1.75 9.70 -15.53
N GLN A 24 -2.47 10.48 -14.72
CA GLN A 24 -3.75 10.06 -14.17
C GLN A 24 -4.79 9.95 -15.28
N PHE A 25 -5.54 8.84 -15.31
CA PHE A 25 -6.61 8.68 -16.28
C PHE A 25 -7.79 9.61 -15.98
N PRO A 26 -8.60 9.99 -16.98
CA PRO A 26 -9.76 10.87 -16.79
C PRO A 26 -10.80 10.35 -15.80
N ASN A 27 -10.80 9.05 -15.51
CA ASN A 27 -11.69 8.43 -14.53
C ASN A 27 -11.14 8.50 -13.09
N GLY A 28 -9.91 9.02 -12.87
CA GLY A 28 -9.24 9.14 -11.57
C GLY A 28 -8.33 7.98 -11.18
N GLU A 29 -8.25 6.94 -12.00
CA GLU A 29 -7.37 5.81 -11.81
C GLU A 29 -5.93 6.14 -12.26
N PHE A 30 -4.96 5.41 -11.70
CA PHE A 30 -3.59 5.38 -12.19
C PHE A 30 -3.29 4.07 -12.89
N CYS A 31 -2.48 4.12 -13.95
CA CYS A 31 -2.03 2.92 -14.63
C CYS A 31 -1.31 1.98 -13.66
N LEU A 32 -1.64 0.70 -13.76
CA LEU A 32 -0.90 -0.38 -13.12
C LEU A 32 -0.55 -1.40 -14.21
N TYR A 33 0.67 -1.92 -14.16
CA TYR A 33 1.10 -2.97 -15.06
C TYR A 33 1.09 -4.33 -14.39
N LEU A 34 0.67 -5.35 -15.15
CA LEU A 34 0.91 -6.76 -14.87
C LEU A 34 2.10 -7.22 -15.70
N GLY A 35 3.08 -7.87 -15.08
CA GLY A 35 4.22 -8.48 -15.75
C GLY A 35 4.68 -9.78 -15.10
N HIS A 36 5.80 -10.32 -15.57
CA HIS A 36 6.38 -11.59 -15.09
C HIS A 36 7.75 -11.44 -14.41
N GLU A 37 8.33 -10.24 -14.46
CA GLU A 37 9.64 -9.92 -13.89
C GLU A 37 9.55 -8.64 -13.07
N ASP A 38 10.35 -8.55 -12.01
CA ASP A 38 10.28 -7.43 -11.05
C ASP A 38 10.52 -6.05 -11.71
N HIS A 39 11.31 -6.00 -12.79
CA HIS A 39 11.56 -4.77 -13.55
C HIS A 39 10.43 -4.36 -14.50
N LEU A 40 9.40 -5.21 -14.67
CA LEU A 40 8.20 -4.92 -15.46
C LEU A 40 8.51 -4.46 -16.90
N LYS A 41 9.48 -5.10 -17.57
CA LYS A 41 9.86 -4.77 -18.96
C LYS A 41 8.76 -5.10 -19.97
N ASP A 42 8.24 -6.34 -19.90
CA ASP A 42 7.14 -6.81 -20.73
C ASP A 42 5.86 -6.84 -19.91
N THR A 43 4.95 -5.91 -20.21
CA THR A 43 3.78 -5.66 -19.37
C THR A 43 2.50 -5.44 -20.14
N ILE A 44 1.39 -5.76 -19.49
CA ILE A 44 0.06 -5.35 -19.93
C ILE A 44 -0.55 -4.38 -18.91
N PRO A 45 -1.23 -3.31 -19.36
CA PRO A 45 -1.97 -2.45 -18.44
C PRO A 45 -3.09 -3.25 -17.78
N TYR A 46 -3.32 -2.97 -16.51
CA TYR A 46 -4.29 -3.63 -15.68
C TYR A 46 -4.98 -2.61 -14.79
N SER A 47 -6.27 -2.80 -14.55
CA SER A 47 -7.10 -1.83 -13.84
C SER A 47 -7.46 -2.35 -12.45
N ASN A 48 -7.11 -1.60 -11.42
CA ASN A 48 -7.28 -2.01 -10.04
C ASN A 48 -7.43 -0.80 -9.09
N VAL A 49 -8.04 -1.04 -7.93
CA VAL A 49 -8.31 0.01 -6.92
C VAL A 49 -7.06 0.28 -6.06
N PHE A 50 -6.22 -0.74 -5.91
CA PHE A 50 -5.17 -0.77 -4.92
C PHE A 50 -4.06 0.26 -5.18
N SER A 51 -3.55 0.31 -6.42
CA SER A 51 -2.43 1.20 -6.78
C SER A 51 -2.82 2.66 -6.59
N THR A 52 -3.99 3.05 -7.06
CA THR A 52 -4.54 4.41 -6.88
C THR A 52 -4.67 4.76 -5.40
N SER A 53 -5.15 3.84 -4.57
CA SER A 53 -5.26 4.08 -3.12
C SER A 53 -3.90 4.35 -2.48
N LEU A 54 -2.87 3.58 -2.85
CA LEU A 54 -1.51 3.80 -2.33
C LEU A 54 -0.90 5.11 -2.82
N ILE A 55 -1.03 5.44 -4.10
CA ILE A 55 -0.55 6.71 -4.67
C ILE A 55 -1.22 7.89 -3.96
N CYS A 56 -2.54 7.87 -3.81
CA CYS A 56 -3.26 8.93 -3.11
C CYS A 56 -2.78 9.09 -1.67
N PHE A 57 -2.56 7.98 -0.96
CA PHE A 57 -2.05 8.02 0.40
C PHE A 57 -0.67 8.69 0.46
N SER A 58 0.24 8.28 -0.43
CA SER A 58 1.59 8.85 -0.53
C SER A 58 1.62 10.35 -0.81
N LEU A 59 0.59 10.86 -1.51
CA LEU A 59 0.47 12.27 -1.85
C LEU A 59 -0.19 13.14 -0.76
N LEU A 60 -0.70 12.57 0.35
CA LEU A 60 -1.42 13.34 1.36
C LEU A 60 -0.58 14.46 1.99
N ASN A 61 0.73 14.26 2.20
CA ASN A 61 1.61 15.32 2.73
C ASN A 61 1.85 16.47 1.73
N LEU A 62 1.53 16.25 0.46
CA LEU A 62 1.65 17.21 -0.63
C LEU A 62 0.31 17.83 -1.02
N SER A 63 -0.76 17.60 -0.25
CA SER A 63 -2.12 18.07 -0.57
C SER A 63 -2.29 19.59 -0.59
N HIS A 64 -1.27 20.35 -0.21
CA HIS A 64 -1.25 21.81 -0.33
C HIS A 64 -1.01 22.25 -1.78
N LEU A 65 -0.31 21.45 -2.59
CA LEU A 65 -0.02 21.72 -4.00
C LEU A 65 -1.29 21.62 -4.87
N PRO A 66 -1.56 22.59 -5.76
CA PRO A 66 -2.78 22.58 -6.59
C PRO A 66 -2.97 21.30 -7.41
N LYS A 67 -1.94 20.86 -8.15
CA LYS A 67 -2.01 19.64 -8.97
C LYS A 67 -2.25 18.38 -8.14
N VAL A 68 -1.74 18.33 -6.90
CA VAL A 68 -2.01 17.21 -5.99
C VAL A 68 -3.47 17.21 -5.52
N LYS A 69 -4.05 18.38 -5.27
CA LYS A 69 -5.49 18.48 -4.97
C LYS A 69 -6.34 17.95 -6.12
N ASP A 70 -6.00 18.31 -7.36
CA ASP A 70 -6.70 17.84 -8.56
C ASP A 70 -6.60 16.31 -8.68
N ILE A 71 -5.41 15.73 -8.49
CA ILE A 71 -5.20 14.28 -8.46
C ILE A 71 -6.09 13.61 -7.40
N LEU A 72 -6.03 14.10 -6.16
CA LEU A 72 -6.74 13.51 -5.02
C LEU A 72 -8.26 13.62 -5.19
N GLU A 73 -8.76 14.71 -5.77
CA GLU A 73 -10.18 14.91 -6.05
C GLU A 73 -10.71 13.87 -7.04
N LEU A 74 -9.99 13.70 -8.15
CA LEU A 74 -10.40 12.78 -9.20
C LEU A 74 -10.28 11.32 -8.73
N SER A 75 -9.21 10.97 -8.03
CA SER A 75 -9.05 9.65 -7.43
C SER A 75 -10.05 9.36 -6.32
N ALA A 76 -10.45 10.35 -5.51
CA ALA A 76 -11.51 10.15 -4.54
C ALA A 76 -12.83 9.78 -5.23
N THR A 77 -13.16 10.46 -6.33
CA THR A 77 -14.34 10.15 -7.15
C THR A 77 -14.27 8.73 -7.73
N PHE A 78 -13.10 8.33 -8.25
CA PHE A 78 -12.84 6.97 -8.69
C PHE A 78 -13.08 5.94 -7.56
N LEU A 79 -12.48 6.15 -6.39
CA LEU A 79 -12.61 5.23 -5.26
C LEU A 79 -14.06 5.13 -4.77
N GLN A 80 -14.79 6.25 -4.70
CA GLN A 80 -16.22 6.24 -4.36
C GLN A 80 -17.03 5.44 -5.38
N PHE A 81 -16.75 5.60 -6.68
CA PHE A 81 -17.42 4.85 -7.74
C PHE A 81 -17.14 3.34 -7.68
N GLN A 82 -15.91 2.95 -7.31
CA GLN A 82 -15.54 1.53 -7.16
C GLN A 82 -16.04 0.89 -5.86
N SER A 83 -16.61 1.67 -4.93
CA SER A 83 -17.16 1.14 -3.69
C SER A 83 -18.27 0.14 -3.97
N MET A 84 -18.16 -1.02 -3.34
CA MET A 84 -19.19 -2.05 -3.35
C MET A 84 -20.13 -1.89 -2.15
N ARG A 85 -21.06 -2.85 -2.02
CA ARG A 85 -21.95 -2.96 -0.87
C ARG A 85 -21.17 -2.88 0.43
N ALA A 86 -21.76 -2.18 1.41
CA ALA A 86 -21.21 -2.05 2.75
C ALA A 86 -19.82 -1.39 2.80
N GLY A 87 -19.48 -0.61 1.77
CA GLY A 87 -18.23 0.13 1.71
C GLY A 87 -17.03 -0.79 1.60
N THR A 88 -17.13 -1.89 0.85
CA THR A 88 -15.96 -2.75 0.58
C THR A 88 -15.43 -2.49 -0.81
N TRP A 89 -14.16 -2.78 -1.02
CA TRP A 89 -13.53 -2.70 -2.34
C TRP A 89 -13.02 -4.06 -2.78
N ASN A 90 -12.98 -4.23 -4.09
CA ASN A 90 -12.33 -5.33 -4.76
C ASN A 90 -10.97 -4.84 -5.25
N ASN A 91 -9.97 -5.74 -5.30
CA ASN A 91 -8.75 -5.46 -6.02
C ASN A 91 -9.04 -4.98 -7.46
N PHE A 92 -9.91 -5.68 -8.18
CA PHE A 92 -10.26 -5.34 -9.56
C PHE A 92 -11.34 -4.26 -9.66
N THR A 93 -11.24 -3.38 -10.64
CA THR A 93 -12.30 -2.40 -10.93
C THR A 93 -13.55 -3.06 -11.51
N THR A 94 -14.69 -2.39 -11.42
CA THR A 94 -16.00 -2.87 -11.90
C THR A 94 -16.05 -3.26 -13.38
N TRP A 95 -15.17 -2.69 -14.22
CA TRP A 95 -15.05 -3.01 -15.63
C TRP A 95 -14.01 -4.10 -15.94
N ALA A 96 -13.19 -4.51 -14.96
CA ALA A 96 -12.24 -5.58 -15.16
C ALA A 96 -12.96 -6.95 -15.24
N PRO A 97 -12.54 -7.87 -16.14
CA PRO A 97 -13.21 -9.16 -16.33
C PRO A 97 -13.32 -10.01 -15.04
N LEU A 98 -12.29 -9.95 -14.19
CA LEU A 98 -12.24 -10.73 -12.94
C LEU A 98 -13.07 -10.15 -11.79
N PHE A 99 -13.65 -8.95 -11.93
CA PHE A 99 -14.42 -8.30 -10.87
C PHE A 99 -15.60 -9.14 -10.36
N LYS A 100 -16.27 -9.85 -11.26
CA LYS A 100 -17.47 -10.65 -10.94
C LYS A 100 -17.16 -11.89 -10.11
N VAL A 101 -15.92 -12.37 -10.16
CA VAL A 101 -15.49 -13.66 -9.58
C VAL A 101 -14.55 -13.46 -8.40
N CYS A 102 -13.71 -12.42 -8.45
CA CYS A 102 -12.86 -12.05 -7.33
C CYS A 102 -13.73 -11.55 -6.16
N PRO A 103 -13.56 -12.07 -4.95
CA PRO A 103 -14.17 -11.49 -3.77
C PRO A 103 -13.69 -10.05 -3.55
N ALA A 104 -14.50 -9.25 -2.85
CA ALA A 104 -13.95 -8.05 -2.24
C ALA A 104 -12.90 -8.47 -1.20
N ASP A 105 -11.92 -7.61 -0.94
CA ASP A 105 -10.84 -7.90 -0.01
C ASP A 105 -10.62 -6.78 1.00
N VAL A 106 -10.04 -7.16 2.13
CA VAL A 106 -9.81 -6.32 3.29
C VAL A 106 -8.73 -5.28 3.01
N ASP A 107 -7.73 -5.60 2.19
CA ASP A 107 -6.60 -4.71 1.92
C ASP A 107 -7.04 -3.46 1.14
N ASN A 108 -7.72 -3.70 0.02
CA ASN A 108 -8.32 -2.66 -0.81
C ASN A 108 -9.35 -1.85 -0.01
N THR A 109 -10.15 -2.53 0.81
CA THR A 109 -11.14 -1.87 1.65
C THR A 109 -10.48 -0.92 2.65
N ALA A 110 -9.44 -1.37 3.36
CA ALA A 110 -8.75 -0.54 4.35
C ALA A 110 -8.02 0.64 3.71
N CYS A 111 -7.29 0.41 2.61
CA CYS A 111 -6.55 1.45 1.90
C CYS A 111 -7.48 2.52 1.30
N ALA A 112 -8.51 2.13 0.55
CA ALA A 112 -9.45 3.08 -0.05
C ALA A 112 -10.19 3.89 1.02
N SER A 113 -10.65 3.22 2.09
CA SER A 113 -11.33 3.90 3.20
C SER A 113 -10.45 4.91 3.91
N LYS A 114 -9.16 4.59 4.08
CA LYS A 114 -8.22 5.49 4.74
C LYS A 114 -7.97 6.75 3.91
N VAL A 115 -7.84 6.61 2.59
CA VAL A 115 -7.74 7.75 1.67
C VAL A 115 -9.00 8.61 1.74
N LEU A 116 -10.18 8.03 1.55
CA LEU A 116 -11.44 8.77 1.60
C LEU A 116 -11.68 9.44 2.96
N GLN A 117 -11.29 8.78 4.06
CA GLN A 117 -11.31 9.37 5.40
C GLN A 117 -10.40 10.59 5.51
N ALA A 118 -9.16 10.50 5.03
CA ALA A 118 -8.19 11.61 5.07
C ALA A 118 -8.68 12.81 4.25
N LEU A 119 -9.33 12.55 3.11
CA LEU A 119 -9.91 13.57 2.22
C LEU A 119 -11.29 14.06 2.68
N LYS A 120 -11.82 13.55 3.81
CA LYS A 120 -13.17 13.86 4.32
C LYS A 120 -14.27 13.64 3.27
N ARG A 121 -14.13 12.56 2.50
CA ARG A 121 -15.08 12.13 1.47
C ARG A 121 -16.04 11.11 2.04
N ASP A 122 -17.29 11.17 1.60
CA ASP A 122 -18.31 10.23 2.05
C ASP A 122 -18.11 8.84 1.44
N TYR A 123 -18.28 7.81 2.25
CA TYR A 123 -18.36 6.42 1.81
C TYR A 123 -19.17 5.60 2.83
N PRO A 124 -19.76 4.46 2.42
CA PRO A 124 -20.52 3.65 3.34
C PRO A 124 -19.65 3.15 4.50
N HIS A 125 -20.17 3.23 5.73
CA HIS A 125 -19.45 2.76 6.91
C HIS A 125 -19.20 1.25 6.84
N ASN A 126 -17.94 0.85 6.91
CA ASN A 126 -17.49 -0.52 6.70
C ASN A 126 -16.69 -1.11 7.87
N LYS A 127 -16.48 -0.34 8.95
CA LYS A 127 -15.70 -0.78 10.12
C LYS A 127 -16.27 -2.06 10.73
N GLU A 128 -17.59 -2.19 10.75
CA GLU A 128 -18.25 -3.39 11.27
C GLU A 128 -18.10 -4.60 10.34
N ILE A 129 -18.11 -4.37 9.03
CA ILE A 129 -17.89 -5.41 8.02
C ILE A 129 -16.48 -6.00 8.15
N LEU A 130 -15.48 -5.15 8.39
CA LEU A 130 -14.12 -5.59 8.73
C LEU A 130 -14.11 -6.45 9.99
N ARG A 131 -14.76 -6.01 11.07
CA ARG A 131 -14.81 -6.77 12.34
C ARG A 131 -15.51 -8.12 12.22
N CYS A 132 -16.49 -8.22 11.33
CA CYS A 132 -17.14 -9.48 11.00
C CYS A 132 -16.20 -10.45 10.27
N ASN A 133 -15.17 -9.96 9.58
CA ASN A 133 -14.23 -10.77 8.78
C ASN A 133 -12.99 -11.24 9.55
N ARG A 134 -13.15 -11.65 10.81
CA ARG A 134 -12.05 -12.10 11.67
C ARG A 134 -12.04 -13.59 11.94
N ASN A 135 -10.87 -14.14 12.16
CA ASN A 135 -10.66 -15.50 12.65
C ASN A 135 -10.84 -15.57 14.19
N LYS A 136 -10.73 -16.78 14.74
CA LYS A 136 -10.85 -17.03 16.19
C LYS A 136 -9.71 -16.40 17.02
N SER A 137 -8.56 -16.14 16.40
CA SER A 137 -7.42 -15.44 17.02
C SER A 137 -7.55 -13.91 16.94
N GLY A 138 -8.65 -13.39 16.37
CA GLY A 138 -8.90 -11.97 16.20
C GLY A 138 -8.15 -11.29 15.05
N LEU A 139 -7.49 -12.05 14.18
CA LEU A 139 -6.87 -11.56 12.95
C LEU A 139 -7.87 -11.48 11.81
N PHE A 140 -7.66 -10.56 10.89
CA PHE A 140 -8.54 -10.32 9.75
C PHE A 140 -8.14 -11.23 8.60
N TYR A 141 -9.14 -11.88 8.00
CA TYR A 141 -8.93 -12.61 6.76
C TYR A 141 -8.77 -11.64 5.59
N THR A 142 -8.00 -12.02 4.57
CA THR A 142 -7.79 -11.19 3.38
C THR A 142 -9.08 -11.01 2.58
N TRP A 143 -9.86 -12.07 2.40
CA TRP A 143 -11.01 -12.07 1.50
C TRP A 143 -12.34 -11.96 2.26
N TYR A 144 -13.36 -11.32 1.70
CA TYR A 144 -14.75 -11.43 2.17
C TYR A 144 -15.43 -12.61 1.49
N THR A 145 -15.41 -13.78 2.13
CA THR A 145 -15.92 -15.03 1.55
C THR A 145 -16.74 -15.82 2.55
N LEU A 146 -17.55 -16.75 2.04
CA LEU A 146 -18.34 -17.62 2.90
C LEU A 146 -17.42 -18.51 3.73
N ARG A 147 -17.60 -18.43 5.06
CA ARG A 147 -17.00 -19.32 6.06
C ARG A 147 -18.05 -19.65 7.12
N PRO A 148 -18.04 -20.85 7.72
CA PRO A 148 -18.88 -21.15 8.87
C PRO A 148 -18.60 -20.17 10.01
N ASN A 149 -19.57 -19.32 10.33
CA ASN A 149 -19.49 -18.36 11.42
C ASN A 149 -20.88 -18.12 12.03
N THR A 150 -20.93 -17.62 13.25
CA THR A 150 -22.17 -17.32 14.00
C THR A 150 -22.56 -15.85 13.95
N ILE A 151 -21.93 -15.07 13.07
CA ILE A 151 -22.05 -13.61 13.05
C ILE A 151 -23.34 -13.24 12.32
N TRP A 152 -24.20 -12.46 12.97
CA TRP A 152 -25.43 -11.95 12.37
C TRP A 152 -25.27 -10.49 11.93
N ASN A 153 -24.82 -10.30 10.70
CA ASN A 153 -24.79 -9.00 10.04
C ASN A 153 -25.32 -9.14 8.61
N LYS A 154 -26.45 -8.49 8.30
CA LYS A 154 -27.15 -8.62 7.01
C LYS A 154 -26.25 -8.26 5.84
N ASP A 155 -25.53 -7.14 5.93
CA ASP A 155 -24.69 -6.67 4.84
C ASP A 155 -23.44 -7.53 4.65
N TYR A 156 -22.86 -8.05 5.74
CA TYR A 156 -21.77 -9.03 5.68
C TYR A 156 -22.23 -10.31 4.97
N TRP A 157 -23.39 -10.86 5.34
CA TRP A 157 -23.95 -12.04 4.67
C TRP A 157 -24.22 -11.80 3.19
N LEU A 158 -24.84 -10.67 2.83
CA LEU A 158 -25.11 -10.35 1.43
C LEU A 158 -23.83 -10.11 0.61
N LEU A 159 -22.75 -9.65 1.25
CA LEU A 159 -21.43 -9.51 0.64
C LEU A 159 -20.81 -10.88 0.36
N ILE A 160 -20.71 -11.76 1.36
CA ILE A 160 -20.04 -13.05 1.21
C ILE A 160 -20.84 -14.05 0.36
N LEU A 161 -22.18 -13.93 0.34
CA LEU A 161 -23.04 -14.76 -0.50
C LEU A 161 -23.03 -14.35 -1.99
N ARG A 162 -22.37 -13.23 -2.35
CA ARG A 162 -22.18 -12.80 -3.75
C ARG A 162 -21.57 -13.89 -4.61
N GLU A 163 -20.69 -14.70 -4.03
CA GLU A 163 -20.01 -15.80 -4.69
C GLU A 163 -20.96 -16.83 -5.33
N PHE A 164 -22.12 -17.07 -4.72
CA PHE A 164 -23.14 -17.99 -5.26
C PHE A 164 -23.79 -17.51 -6.55
N LYS A 165 -23.57 -16.26 -6.95
CA LYS A 165 -24.01 -15.77 -8.27
C LYS A 165 -23.20 -16.38 -9.42
N ASN A 166 -21.97 -16.82 -9.17
CA ASN A 166 -21.05 -17.37 -10.18
C ASN A 166 -20.27 -18.57 -9.62
N PRO A 167 -20.95 -19.67 -9.19
CA PRO A 167 -20.33 -20.73 -8.41
C PRO A 167 -19.24 -21.50 -9.17
N ILE A 168 -19.45 -21.76 -10.46
CA ILE A 168 -18.48 -22.47 -11.31
C ILE A 168 -17.21 -21.61 -11.48
N GLN A 169 -17.38 -20.32 -11.78
CA GLN A 169 -16.25 -19.42 -11.99
C GLN A 169 -15.50 -19.13 -10.69
N SER A 170 -16.21 -19.04 -9.56
CA SER A 170 -15.59 -18.96 -8.23
C SER A 170 -14.75 -20.20 -7.94
N PHE A 171 -15.24 -21.41 -8.21
CA PHE A 171 -14.46 -22.63 -8.05
C PHE A 171 -13.17 -22.60 -8.87
N PHE A 172 -13.23 -22.16 -10.13
CA PHE A 172 -12.04 -21.98 -10.96
C PHE A 172 -11.11 -20.88 -10.46
N PHE A 173 -11.63 -19.80 -9.88
CA PHE A 173 -10.82 -18.76 -9.27
C PHE A 173 -9.96 -19.34 -8.13
N TRP A 174 -10.57 -20.00 -7.15
CA TRP A 174 -9.85 -20.55 -6.00
C TRP A 174 -8.90 -21.70 -6.33
N SER A 175 -9.12 -22.41 -7.44
CA SER A 175 -8.22 -23.48 -7.88
C SER A 175 -7.06 -22.99 -8.75
N LYS A 176 -7.20 -21.84 -9.41
CA LYS A 176 -6.21 -21.30 -10.34
C LYS A 176 -5.26 -20.29 -9.70
N PHE A 177 -5.77 -19.43 -8.81
CA PHE A 177 -4.97 -18.42 -8.14
C PHE A 177 -4.34 -18.98 -6.86
N GLU A 178 -3.16 -18.47 -6.49
CA GLU A 178 -2.42 -18.93 -5.31
C GLU A 178 -2.95 -18.29 -4.02
N CYS A 179 -4.27 -18.33 -3.82
CA CYS A 179 -4.95 -17.79 -2.65
C CYS A 179 -5.97 -18.78 -2.09
N ASN A 180 -6.25 -18.65 -0.81
CA ASN A 180 -7.23 -19.45 -0.10
C ASN A 180 -8.22 -18.57 0.63
N ARG A 181 -9.41 -19.12 0.85
CA ARG A 181 -10.46 -18.45 1.63
C ARG A 181 -10.00 -18.09 3.04
N ASN A 182 -9.02 -18.77 3.61
CA ASN A 182 -8.59 -18.56 4.99
C ASN A 182 -7.28 -17.78 5.10
N ASP A 183 -6.84 -17.13 4.02
CA ASP A 183 -5.60 -16.34 4.02
C ASP A 183 -5.63 -15.25 5.10
N ILE A 184 -4.52 -15.11 5.80
CA ILE A 184 -4.23 -14.08 6.79
C ILE A 184 -2.87 -13.51 6.42
N ASP A 185 -2.90 -12.30 5.92
CA ASP A 185 -1.74 -11.63 5.36
C ASP A 185 -1.30 -10.47 6.28
N ALA A 186 0.01 -10.34 6.48
CA ALA A 186 0.57 -9.36 7.41
C ALA A 186 0.30 -7.91 6.99
N ALA A 187 0.50 -7.58 5.71
CA ALA A 187 0.28 -6.23 5.21
C ALA A 187 -1.20 -5.85 5.29
N VAL A 188 -2.09 -6.80 4.98
CA VAL A 188 -3.54 -6.63 5.10
C VAL A 188 -3.94 -6.29 6.53
N ASN A 189 -3.46 -7.06 7.50
CA ASN A 189 -3.75 -6.80 8.92
C ASN A 189 -3.14 -5.46 9.39
N ALA A 190 -1.94 -5.12 8.93
CA ALA A 190 -1.33 -3.81 9.20
C ALA A 190 -2.17 -2.65 8.61
N ASN A 191 -2.78 -2.82 7.43
CA ASN A 191 -3.66 -1.82 6.83
C ASN A 191 -5.00 -1.71 7.57
N VAL A 192 -5.55 -2.81 8.08
CA VAL A 192 -6.71 -2.78 8.98
C VAL A 192 -6.41 -2.00 10.25
N LEU A 193 -5.28 -2.29 10.91
CA LEU A 193 -4.84 -1.56 12.09
C LEU A 193 -4.67 -0.07 11.78
N PHE A 194 -4.12 0.26 10.61
CA PHE A 194 -3.88 1.65 10.20
C PHE A 194 -5.18 2.42 9.95
N TYR A 195 -6.20 1.74 9.43
CA TYR A 195 -7.51 2.32 9.18
C TYR A 195 -8.36 2.41 10.46
N LEU A 196 -8.47 1.33 11.22
CA LEU A 196 -9.33 1.26 12.41
C LEU A 196 -8.71 1.87 13.66
N GLY A 197 -7.39 2.04 13.68
CA GLY A 197 -6.61 2.40 14.87
C GLY A 197 -6.50 1.25 15.86
N LEU A 198 -5.75 1.47 16.93
CA LEU A 198 -5.65 0.53 18.04
C LEU A 198 -6.93 0.54 18.89
N ASN A 199 -7.57 -0.61 19.00
CA ASN A 199 -8.73 -0.85 19.85
C ASN A 199 -8.83 -2.36 20.16
N GLU A 200 -9.81 -2.77 20.96
CA GLU A 200 -10.01 -4.17 21.34
C GLU A 200 -10.05 -5.12 20.12
N SER A 201 -10.65 -4.69 19.01
CA SER A 201 -10.77 -5.52 17.81
C SER A 201 -9.49 -5.67 17.00
N THR A 202 -8.51 -4.78 17.17
CA THR A 202 -7.23 -4.77 16.45
C THR A 202 -6.03 -5.10 17.34
N GLN A 203 -6.22 -5.22 18.66
CA GLN A 203 -5.15 -5.60 19.60
C GLN A 203 -4.40 -6.90 19.20
N PRO A 204 -5.07 -7.98 18.71
CA PRO A 204 -4.36 -9.19 18.29
C PRO A 204 -3.40 -8.96 17.11
N VAL A 205 -3.66 -7.96 16.27
CA VAL A 205 -2.80 -7.61 15.13
C VAL A 205 -1.43 -7.10 15.61
N ILE A 206 -1.37 -6.41 16.75
CA ILE A 206 -0.10 -5.95 17.33
C ILE A 206 0.81 -7.14 17.61
N ASN A 207 0.31 -8.14 18.34
CA ASN A 207 1.09 -9.33 18.69
C ASN A 207 1.53 -10.08 17.44
N TYR A 208 0.66 -10.17 16.43
CA TYR A 208 0.99 -10.79 15.15
C TYR A 208 2.12 -10.06 14.40
N MET A 209 2.07 -8.72 14.35
CA MET A 209 3.12 -7.91 13.73
C MET A 209 4.45 -8.02 14.50
N LEU A 210 4.42 -8.00 15.83
CA LEU A 210 5.62 -8.16 16.66
C LEU A 210 6.27 -9.54 16.46
N ASP A 211 5.46 -10.62 16.43
CA ASP A 211 5.94 -11.99 16.17
C ASP A 211 6.66 -12.11 14.83
N ILE A 212 6.13 -11.45 13.78
CA ILE A 212 6.74 -11.45 12.45
C ILE A 212 8.15 -10.85 12.51
N ILE A 213 8.30 -9.72 13.20
CA ILE A 213 9.60 -9.03 13.33
C ILE A 213 10.55 -9.83 14.23
N GLU A 214 10.07 -10.37 15.35
CA GLU A 214 10.88 -11.19 16.26
C GLU A 214 11.42 -12.44 15.56
N GLN A 215 10.59 -13.10 14.77
CA GLN A 215 10.92 -14.35 14.10
C GLN A 215 11.53 -14.18 12.69
N ASN A 216 11.85 -12.95 12.25
CA ASN A 216 12.40 -12.65 10.93
C ASN A 216 11.55 -13.18 9.75
N LYS A 217 10.22 -13.05 9.83
CA LYS A 217 9.27 -13.60 8.85
C LYS A 217 8.88 -12.63 7.74
N GLU A 218 9.42 -11.43 7.67
CA GLU A 218 8.94 -10.33 6.80
C GLU A 218 8.95 -10.67 5.32
N ALA A 219 9.88 -11.51 4.87
CA ALA A 219 9.92 -11.96 3.48
C ALA A 219 8.78 -12.92 3.11
N ASN A 220 8.12 -13.54 4.10
CA ASN A 220 7.20 -14.67 3.90
C ASN A 220 5.89 -14.58 4.71
N CYS A 221 5.67 -13.52 5.49
CA CYS A 221 4.46 -13.33 6.32
C CYS A 221 3.20 -12.94 5.53
N ASP A 222 3.33 -12.88 4.20
CA ASP A 222 2.33 -12.36 3.28
C ASP A 222 2.50 -13.05 1.91
N LEU A 223 1.37 -13.40 1.27
CA LEU A 223 1.36 -14.06 -0.03
C LEU A 223 1.70 -13.12 -1.19
N TRP A 224 1.49 -11.81 -1.01
CA TRP A 224 1.42 -10.81 -2.08
C TRP A 224 2.68 -9.98 -2.18
N TYR A 225 3.23 -9.45 -1.09
CA TYR A 225 4.31 -8.46 -1.19
C TYR A 225 5.69 -9.08 -1.34
N ARG A 226 5.99 -10.15 -0.60
CA ARG A 226 7.24 -10.94 -0.71
C ARG A 226 8.52 -10.06 -0.73
N ASN A 227 8.46 -8.89 -0.08
CA ASN A 227 9.50 -7.87 0.00
C ASN A 227 9.48 -7.25 1.40
N PRO A 228 10.54 -7.45 2.22
CA PRO A 228 10.60 -6.90 3.58
C PRO A 228 10.39 -5.38 3.63
N PHE A 229 10.89 -4.62 2.66
CA PHE A 229 10.73 -3.16 2.63
C PHE A 229 9.27 -2.73 2.58
N THR A 230 8.45 -3.46 1.82
CA THR A 230 7.02 -3.20 1.75
C THR A 230 6.33 -3.53 3.08
N ILE A 231 6.73 -4.61 3.75
CA ILE A 231 6.21 -4.95 5.09
C ILE A 231 6.61 -3.88 6.12
N TYR A 232 7.88 -3.46 6.14
CA TYR A 232 8.35 -2.39 7.02
C TYR A 232 7.59 -1.08 6.78
N TYR A 233 7.34 -0.73 5.52
CA TYR A 233 6.51 0.43 5.18
C TYR A 233 5.12 0.33 5.81
N PHE A 234 4.39 -0.78 5.59
CA PHE A 234 3.06 -0.96 6.16
C PHE A 234 3.05 -0.94 7.69
N PHE A 235 4.08 -1.50 8.32
CA PHE A 235 4.19 -1.55 9.78
C PHE A 235 4.53 -0.17 10.36
N SER A 236 5.49 0.54 9.76
CA SER A 236 5.94 1.84 10.24
C SER A 236 4.87 2.94 10.14
N ARG A 237 3.95 2.85 9.16
CA ARG A 237 2.80 3.78 9.08
C ARG A 237 1.91 3.71 10.32
N ASN A 238 1.74 2.53 10.90
CA ASN A 238 0.99 2.36 12.14
C ASN A 238 1.70 3.03 13.33
N TYR A 239 3.02 2.87 13.42
CA TYR A 239 3.82 3.55 14.44
C TYR A 239 3.73 5.07 14.33
N LYS A 240 3.92 5.63 13.12
CA LYS A 240 3.77 7.07 12.85
C LYS A 240 2.37 7.61 13.22
N ASN A 241 1.33 6.79 13.09
CA ASN A 241 -0.04 7.14 13.52
C ASN A 241 -0.28 6.99 15.04
N GLY A 242 0.78 6.87 15.84
CA GLY A 242 0.71 6.91 17.30
C GLY A 242 0.47 5.55 17.97
N ILE A 243 0.60 4.44 17.24
CA ILE A 243 0.46 3.09 17.81
C ILE A 243 1.79 2.69 18.45
N SER A 244 2.06 3.22 19.65
CA SER A 244 3.29 2.98 20.42
C SER A 244 3.46 1.53 20.87
N ALA A 245 2.41 0.72 20.85
CA ALA A 245 2.49 -0.72 21.12
C ALA A 245 3.41 -1.48 20.15
N LEU A 246 3.77 -0.87 19.00
CA LEU A 246 4.74 -1.40 18.04
C LEU A 246 6.19 -1.00 18.33
N GLU A 247 6.49 -0.25 19.41
CA GLU A 247 7.86 0.16 19.78
C GLU A 247 8.87 -1.01 19.79
N PRO A 248 8.56 -2.23 20.28
CA PRO A 248 9.53 -3.32 20.27
C PRO A 248 10.04 -3.72 18.87
N ALA A 249 9.26 -3.48 17.82
CA ALA A 249 9.65 -3.77 16.44
C ALA A 249 10.53 -2.69 15.81
N LYS A 250 10.61 -1.51 16.41
CA LYS A 250 11.28 -0.33 15.83
C LYS A 250 12.75 -0.56 15.54
N GLN A 251 13.54 -0.91 16.57
CA GLN A 251 14.98 -1.08 16.41
C GLN A 251 15.34 -2.23 15.46
N PRO A 252 14.71 -3.43 15.56
CA PRO A 252 14.95 -4.49 14.59
C PRO A 252 14.69 -4.08 13.13
N MET A 253 13.62 -3.34 12.85
CA MET A 253 13.33 -2.83 11.50
C MET A 253 14.40 -1.84 11.02
N ILE A 254 14.83 -0.91 11.88
CA ILE A 254 15.91 0.04 11.58
C ILE A 254 17.19 -0.71 11.22
N ASP A 255 17.64 -1.61 12.10
CA ASP A 255 18.90 -2.34 11.92
C ASP A 255 18.91 -3.15 10.63
N ARG A 256 17.80 -3.83 10.33
CA ARG A 256 17.65 -4.63 9.10
C ARG A 256 17.67 -3.76 7.83
N ILE A 257 17.07 -2.57 7.85
CA ILE A 257 17.15 -1.64 6.72
C ILE A 257 18.59 -1.13 6.57
N LEU A 258 19.22 -0.68 7.67
CA LEU A 258 20.57 -0.14 7.65
C LEU A 258 21.61 -1.17 7.18
N ALA A 259 21.41 -2.44 7.48
CA ALA A 259 22.26 -3.53 6.99
C ALA A 259 22.24 -3.71 5.46
N THR A 260 21.29 -3.09 4.74
CA THR A 260 21.18 -3.16 3.28
C THR A 260 21.67 -1.90 2.55
N VAL A 261 22.15 -0.90 3.31
CA VAL A 261 22.62 0.36 2.75
C VAL A 261 23.89 0.13 1.94
N GLN A 262 23.88 0.59 0.69
CA GLN A 262 25.04 0.52 -0.21
C GLN A 262 25.84 1.82 -0.18
N GLU A 263 27.05 1.81 -0.74
CA GLU A 263 27.95 2.97 -0.76
C GLU A 263 27.33 4.20 -1.45
N ASN A 264 26.54 3.97 -2.51
CA ASN A 264 25.81 4.99 -3.27
C ASN A 264 24.58 5.54 -2.53
N GLY A 265 24.27 5.07 -1.32
CA GLY A 265 23.11 5.50 -0.53
C GLY A 265 21.82 4.74 -0.79
N SER A 266 21.75 3.88 -1.81
CA SER A 266 20.58 3.03 -2.04
C SER A 266 20.38 2.03 -0.90
N MET A 267 19.12 1.63 -0.67
CA MET A 267 18.74 0.59 0.28
C MET A 267 18.05 -0.54 -0.46
N GLY A 268 18.48 -1.79 -0.19
CA GLY A 268 18.01 -2.95 -0.95
C GLY A 268 18.50 -2.91 -2.40
N ASN A 269 17.68 -3.40 -3.33
CA ASN A 269 18.11 -3.68 -4.70
C ASN A 269 17.62 -2.68 -5.75
N ASN A 270 16.76 -1.74 -5.38
CA ASN A 270 16.11 -0.85 -6.33
C ASN A 270 15.60 0.45 -5.69
N VAL A 271 15.14 1.37 -6.55
CA VAL A 271 14.65 2.69 -6.15
C VAL A 271 13.38 2.62 -5.29
N LEU A 272 12.50 1.65 -5.55
CA LEU A 272 11.30 1.40 -4.74
C LEU A 272 11.68 1.03 -3.29
N ASN A 273 12.61 0.10 -3.11
CA ASN A 273 13.12 -0.29 -1.78
C ASN A 273 13.77 0.89 -1.07
N THR A 274 14.52 1.72 -1.81
CA THR A 274 15.14 2.92 -1.23
C THR A 274 14.08 3.91 -0.74
N ALA A 275 13.04 4.18 -1.53
CA ALA A 275 11.93 5.04 -1.14
C ALA A 275 11.18 4.49 0.10
N LEU A 276 10.81 3.20 0.09
CA LEU A 276 10.15 2.55 1.22
C LEU A 276 11.02 2.53 2.48
N GLY A 277 12.33 2.34 2.33
CA GLY A 277 13.32 2.38 3.40
C GLY A 277 13.42 3.76 4.04
N ILE A 278 13.54 4.82 3.23
CA ILE A 278 13.54 6.21 3.70
C ILE A 278 12.25 6.50 4.49
N ILE A 279 11.08 6.19 3.91
CA ILE A 279 9.79 6.42 4.57
C ILE A 279 9.73 5.68 5.90
N THR A 280 10.13 4.41 5.92
CA THR A 280 10.09 3.59 7.14
C THR A 280 11.00 4.17 8.22
N LEU A 281 12.25 4.50 7.89
CA LEU A 281 13.18 5.07 8.85
C LEU A 281 12.66 6.39 9.44
N ILE A 282 12.12 7.28 8.59
CA ILE A 282 11.53 8.55 9.06
C ILE A 282 10.29 8.29 9.93
N ASN A 283 9.41 7.37 9.53
CA ASN A 283 8.23 7.00 10.32
C ASN A 283 8.63 6.45 11.71
N LEU A 284 9.78 5.77 11.80
CA LEU A 284 10.36 5.26 13.04
C LEU A 284 11.23 6.29 13.77
N ASN A 285 11.11 7.57 13.47
CA ASN A 285 11.86 8.66 14.09
C ASN A 285 13.39 8.48 14.02
N TYR A 286 13.90 7.77 13.01
CA TYR A 286 15.33 7.65 12.77
C TYR A 286 15.82 8.87 11.99
N SER A 287 16.90 9.51 12.47
CA SER A 287 17.55 10.63 11.80
C SER A 287 19.06 10.38 11.74
N ALA A 288 19.62 10.26 10.54
CA ALA A 288 21.05 10.11 10.33
C ALA A 288 21.46 10.49 8.91
N ASN A 289 22.77 10.68 8.71
CA ASN A 289 23.38 11.02 7.42
C ASN A 289 23.08 10.00 6.30
N VAL A 290 22.71 8.77 6.65
CA VAL A 290 22.29 7.76 5.67
C VAL A 290 21.03 8.19 4.90
N LEU A 291 20.08 8.87 5.54
CA LEU A 291 18.88 9.39 4.86
C LEU A 291 19.25 10.41 3.80
N LYS A 292 20.22 11.29 4.11
CA LYS A 292 20.73 12.29 3.17
C LYS A 292 21.29 11.63 1.90
N LYS A 293 22.12 10.58 2.06
CA LYS A 293 22.66 9.83 0.92
C LYS A 293 21.57 9.11 0.12
N ALA A 294 20.60 8.51 0.80
CA ALA A 294 19.49 7.81 0.16
C ALA A 294 18.57 8.76 -0.62
N VAL A 295 18.34 9.97 -0.11
CA VAL A 295 17.62 11.02 -0.80
C VAL A 295 18.37 11.47 -2.06
N ASN A 296 19.68 11.71 -1.97
CA ASN A 296 20.50 11.96 -3.16
C ASN A 296 20.35 10.86 -4.21
N TYR A 297 20.39 9.59 -3.78
CA TYR A 297 20.15 8.48 -4.69
C TYR A 297 18.79 8.56 -5.39
N LEU A 298 17.70 8.94 -4.68
CA LEU A 298 16.41 9.16 -5.34
C LEU A 298 16.48 10.30 -6.36
N LEU A 299 17.08 11.44 -6.00
CA LEU A 299 17.20 12.59 -6.91
C LEU A 299 17.99 12.22 -8.18
N ASP A 300 19.12 11.53 -8.03
CA ASP A 300 19.98 11.10 -9.14
C ASP A 300 19.31 10.06 -10.05
N ASN A 301 18.28 9.36 -9.56
CA ASN A 301 17.52 8.35 -10.30
C ASN A 301 16.16 8.86 -10.81
N GLN A 302 15.83 10.14 -10.62
CA GLN A 302 14.65 10.72 -11.26
C GLN A 302 14.86 10.78 -12.78
N GLN A 303 13.89 10.27 -13.54
CA GLN A 303 13.93 10.27 -14.99
C GLN A 303 13.56 11.64 -15.56
N SER A 304 13.85 11.86 -16.85
CA SER A 304 13.65 13.15 -17.52
C SER A 304 12.22 13.69 -17.48
N TYR A 305 11.22 12.82 -17.33
CA TYR A 305 9.81 13.18 -17.23
C TYR A 305 9.30 13.36 -15.79
N GLY A 306 10.18 13.27 -14.78
CA GLY A 306 9.83 13.40 -13.36
C GLY A 306 9.46 12.10 -12.66
N SER A 307 9.34 11.00 -13.40
CA SER A 307 9.05 9.66 -12.87
C SER A 307 10.28 8.97 -12.29
N TRP A 308 10.04 7.90 -11.53
CA TRP A 308 11.04 6.88 -11.22
C TRP A 308 10.71 5.57 -11.92
N ALA A 309 11.75 4.78 -12.20
CA ALA A 309 11.61 3.52 -12.90
C ALA A 309 10.61 2.59 -12.19
N ARG A 310 9.67 2.02 -12.95
CA ARG A 310 8.69 1.04 -12.45
C ARG A 310 9.37 -0.16 -11.81
N TRP A 311 8.73 -0.70 -10.77
CA TRP A 311 9.11 -1.94 -10.12
C TRP A 311 7.88 -2.69 -9.63
N ALA A 312 7.98 -4.02 -9.55
CA ALA A 312 7.02 -4.86 -8.87
C ALA A 312 6.87 -4.43 -7.40
N VAL A 313 5.64 -4.10 -7.01
CA VAL A 313 5.26 -3.78 -5.63
C VAL A 313 4.67 -4.99 -4.95
N TYR A 314 3.87 -5.78 -5.67
CA TYR A 314 3.26 -7.01 -5.17
C TYR A 314 3.08 -8.03 -6.30
N TYR A 315 2.74 -9.27 -5.94
CA TYR A 315 2.71 -10.44 -6.81
C TYR A 315 1.31 -11.05 -6.91
N GLY A 316 1.08 -11.88 -7.92
CA GLY A 316 -0.12 -12.71 -8.03
C GLY A 316 -0.16 -13.92 -7.08
N GLY A 317 0.89 -14.11 -6.29
CA GLY A 317 1.04 -15.19 -5.33
C GLY A 317 2.50 -15.52 -4.99
N PRO A 318 2.74 -16.47 -4.07
CA PRO A 318 4.07 -16.80 -3.57
C PRO A 318 5.07 -17.30 -4.60
N LYS A 319 4.62 -17.97 -5.67
CA LYS A 319 5.51 -18.42 -6.77
C LYS A 319 5.98 -17.27 -7.66
N LYS A 320 5.47 -16.04 -7.47
CA LYS A 320 5.84 -14.85 -8.25
C LYS A 320 5.67 -15.04 -9.77
N LEU A 321 4.69 -15.85 -10.19
CA LEU A 321 4.41 -16.07 -11.62
C LEU A 321 3.93 -14.82 -12.34
N SER A 322 3.39 -13.87 -11.58
CA SER A 322 3.09 -12.53 -12.06
C SER A 322 3.34 -11.50 -10.97
N CYS A 323 3.59 -10.27 -11.40
CA CYS A 323 3.82 -9.12 -10.54
C CYS A 323 3.08 -7.89 -11.03
N PHE A 324 2.87 -6.96 -10.12
CA PHE A 324 2.11 -5.75 -10.32
C PHE A 324 2.91 -4.55 -9.85
N GLY A 325 2.95 -3.50 -10.68
CA GLY A 325 3.59 -2.24 -10.34
C GLY A 325 3.53 -1.27 -11.51
N SER A 326 4.03 -0.05 -11.31
CA SER A 326 4.11 0.96 -12.36
C SER A 326 5.07 2.08 -11.95
N GLU A 327 5.42 2.93 -12.92
CA GLU A 327 6.14 4.17 -12.67
C GLU A 327 5.33 5.09 -11.78
N GLU A 328 4.01 5.18 -11.97
CA GLU A 328 3.13 6.02 -11.16
C GLU A 328 3.15 5.58 -9.70
N LEU A 329 3.07 4.26 -9.44
CA LEU A 329 3.10 3.73 -8.09
C LEU A 329 4.48 3.93 -7.43
N THR A 330 5.56 3.69 -8.17
CA THR A 330 6.93 3.91 -7.66
C THR A 330 7.19 5.40 -7.40
N THR A 331 6.71 6.27 -8.29
CA THR A 331 6.80 7.72 -8.15
C THR A 331 6.01 8.22 -6.94
N GLY A 332 4.83 7.67 -6.68
CA GLY A 332 4.08 7.96 -5.45
C GLY A 332 4.90 7.74 -4.19
N PHE A 333 5.56 6.57 -4.05
CA PHE A 333 6.43 6.30 -2.91
C PHE A 333 7.67 7.20 -2.88
N CYS A 334 8.29 7.50 -4.02
CA CYS A 334 9.44 8.41 -4.07
C CYS A 334 9.04 9.83 -3.60
N LEU A 335 7.87 10.32 -4.01
CA LEU A 335 7.33 11.59 -3.55
C LEU A 335 7.02 11.59 -2.05
N GLU A 336 6.44 10.52 -1.50
CA GLU A 336 6.24 10.39 -0.04
C GLU A 336 7.57 10.43 0.72
N ALA A 337 8.60 9.76 0.20
CA ALA A 337 9.95 9.75 0.79
C ALA A 337 10.57 11.14 0.79
N LEU A 338 10.59 11.83 -0.36
CA LEU A 338 11.14 13.18 -0.50
C LEU A 338 10.39 14.20 0.36
N ALA A 339 9.06 14.19 0.32
CA ALA A 339 8.24 15.08 1.12
C ALA A 339 8.44 14.85 2.63
N SER A 340 8.51 13.59 3.05
CA SER A 340 8.75 13.26 4.46
C SER A 340 10.15 13.69 4.93
N TYR A 341 11.16 13.58 4.07
CA TYR A 341 12.51 14.02 4.39
C TYR A 341 12.61 15.54 4.51
N ALA A 342 12.04 16.28 3.56
CA ALA A 342 12.03 17.74 3.59
C ALA A 342 11.31 18.30 4.84
N LEU A 343 10.19 17.67 5.24
CA LEU A 343 9.53 18.01 6.51
C LEU A 343 10.43 17.75 7.72
N LEU A 344 11.21 16.67 7.72
CA LEU A 344 12.15 16.34 8.79
C LEU A 344 13.34 17.33 8.84
N SER A 345 13.81 17.82 7.69
CA SER A 345 14.92 18.77 7.61
C SER A 345 14.49 20.24 7.79
N ASN A 346 13.21 20.51 8.05
CA ASN A 346 12.60 21.85 8.08
C ASN A 346 12.81 22.63 6.77
N GLU A 347 12.83 21.93 5.65
CA GLU A 347 12.83 22.54 4.32
C GLU A 347 11.39 22.94 3.97
N ASN A 348 11.19 24.20 3.59
CA ASN A 348 9.90 24.67 3.11
C ASN A 348 9.69 24.15 1.68
N ILE A 349 8.73 23.24 1.51
CA ILE A 349 8.25 22.75 0.20
C ILE A 349 7.12 23.65 -0.29
#